data_AF-A0A950Z4W6-F1
#
_entry.id   AF-A0A950Z4W6-F1
#
_cell.length_a   1.000
_cell.length_b   1.000
_cell.length_c   1.000
_cell.angle_alpha   90.00
_cell.angle_beta   90.00
_cell.angle_gamma   90.00
#
_symmetry.space_group_name_H-M   'P 1'
#
loop_
_entity.id
_entity.type
_entity.pdbx_description
1 polymer ?
#
loop_
_entity_poly.entity_id
_entity_poly.type
_entity_poly.pdbx_seq_one_letter_code
_entity_poly.pdbx_strand_id
1 'polypeptide(L)'
;MSSEKIADRIAVLKQINSIVKELEPEIRAPAFEMLKGLLNTRSVGAGDAETDEGEDESIEDFFSRFDQEKPSDNALLITAWFFSQYGCEGFSLDEIRLTARQVGLTIPERIEMTLASAARDGRNLFQKAGRGKFKPTVFGEGYLKKTYNVKKGTRKKMESSE
;
A
#
# COMPACT_ATOMS: atom_id res chain seq x y z
N MET A 1 20.13 -15.03 14.05
CA MET A 1 20.02 -14.08 12.91
C MET A 1 21.32 -14.10 12.11
N SER A 2 21.18 -14.11 10.79
CA SER A 2 22.01 -14.89 9.86
C SER A 2 23.29 -14.20 9.39
N SER A 3 24.45 -14.82 9.62
CA SER A 3 25.74 -14.48 8.99
C SER A 3 25.64 -14.41 7.45
N GLU A 4 24.76 -15.24 6.87
CA GLU A 4 24.46 -15.31 5.44
C GLU A 4 23.87 -14.00 4.88
N LYS A 5 22.96 -13.35 5.63
CA LYS A 5 22.39 -12.05 5.25
C LYS A 5 23.42 -10.92 5.25
N ILE A 6 24.47 -11.03 6.06
CA ILE A 6 25.55 -10.05 6.12
C ILE A 6 26.47 -10.23 4.91
N ALA A 7 26.78 -11.47 4.53
CA ALA A 7 27.59 -11.78 3.35
C ALA A 7 26.94 -11.24 2.05
N ASP A 8 25.63 -11.44 1.89
CA ASP A 8 24.89 -10.94 0.73
C ASP A 8 24.89 -9.40 0.66
N ARG A 9 24.74 -8.73 1.81
CA ARG A 9 24.82 -7.27 1.89
C ARG A 9 26.21 -6.76 1.51
N ILE A 10 27.26 -7.44 1.96
CA ILE A 10 28.64 -7.10 1.59
C ILE A 10 28.86 -7.28 0.09
N ALA A 11 28.29 -8.32 -0.53
CA ALA A 11 28.40 -8.55 -1.97
C ALA A 11 27.71 -7.43 -2.78
N VAL A 12 26.50 -7.01 -2.39
CA VAL A 12 25.77 -5.91 -3.03
C VAL A 12 26.51 -4.58 -2.88
N LEU A 13 27.04 -4.28 -1.68
CA LEU A 13 27.83 -3.06 -1.44
C LEU A 13 29.09 -3.01 -2.30
N LYS A 14 29.73 -4.16 -2.54
CA LYS A 14 30.90 -4.26 -3.43
C LYS A 14 30.52 -3.98 -4.89
N GLN A 15 29.38 -4.49 -5.36
CA GLN A 15 28.89 -4.22 -6.71
C GLN A 15 28.58 -2.74 -6.92
N ILE A 16 27.88 -2.11 -5.97
CA ILE A 16 27.58 -0.68 -6.01
C ILE A 16 28.85 0.15 -6.05
N ASN A 17 29.85 -0.18 -5.22
CA ASN A 17 31.13 0.52 -5.21
C ASN A 17 31.87 0.37 -6.56
N SER A 18 31.77 -0.78 -7.23
CA SER A 18 32.35 -0.97 -8.57
C SER A 18 31.69 -0.05 -9.60
N ILE A 19 30.35 -0.01 -9.60
CA ILE A 19 29.57 0.84 -10.53
C ILE A 19 29.88 2.32 -10.28
N VAL A 20 29.94 2.76 -9.02
CA VAL A 20 30.26 4.16 -8.67
C VAL A 20 31.67 4.57 -9.10
N LYS A 21 32.62 3.63 -9.13
CA LYS A 21 33.99 3.91 -9.60
C LYS A 21 34.06 4.09 -11.12
N GLU A 22 33.23 3.37 -11.86
CA GLU A 22 33.13 3.47 -13.32
C GLU A 22 32.39 4.74 -13.77
N LEU A 23 31.61 5.35 -12.88
CA LEU A 23 30.94 6.63 -13.14
C LEU A 23 31.88 7.84 -13.06
N GLU A 24 31.60 8.84 -13.90
CA GLU A 24 32.28 10.12 -13.91
C GLU A 24 32.09 10.87 -12.57
N PRO A 25 33.11 11.61 -12.07
CA PRO A 25 33.06 12.24 -10.75
C PRO A 25 31.85 13.14 -10.52
N GLU A 26 31.36 13.80 -11.58
CA GLU A 26 30.25 14.76 -11.52
C GLU A 26 28.89 14.09 -11.28
N ILE A 27 28.73 12.83 -11.71
CA ILE A 27 27.46 12.09 -11.60
C ILE A 27 27.43 11.10 -10.44
N ARG A 28 28.54 10.93 -9.71
CA ARG A 28 28.61 10.00 -8.55
C ARG A 28 27.65 10.37 -7.43
N ALA A 29 27.56 11.65 -7.08
CA ALA A 29 26.68 12.09 -5.99
C ALA A 29 25.19 11.90 -6.33
N PRO A 30 24.69 12.32 -7.51
CA PRO A 30 23.32 12.03 -7.93
C PRO A 30 23.02 10.53 -8.07
N ALA A 31 23.95 9.75 -8.66
CA ALA A 31 23.77 8.31 -8.82
C ALA A 31 23.72 7.58 -7.46
N PHE A 32 24.50 8.03 -6.48
CA PHE A 32 24.46 7.47 -5.15
C PHE A 32 23.11 7.70 -4.46
N GLU A 33 22.50 8.89 -4.63
CA GLU A 33 21.15 9.16 -4.12
C GLU A 33 20.10 8.22 -4.76
N MET A 34 20.19 7.96 -6.07
CA MET A 34 19.29 7.01 -6.74
C MET A 34 19.49 5.56 -6.24
N LEU A 35 20.73 5.17 -5.95
CA LEU A 35 21.08 3.83 -5.48
C LEU A 35 20.77 3.59 -3.99
N LYS A 36 20.63 4.64 -3.16
CA LYS A 36 20.16 4.51 -1.77
C LYS A 36 18.77 3.88 -1.70
N GLY A 37 17.88 4.22 -2.64
CA GLY A 37 16.56 3.60 -2.74
C GLY A 37 16.63 2.08 -2.90
N LEU A 38 17.56 1.61 -3.75
CA LEU A 38 17.78 0.17 -4.01
C LEU A 38 18.33 -0.60 -2.81
N LEU A 39 19.11 0.04 -1.94
CA LEU A 39 19.61 -0.55 -0.69
C LEU A 39 18.49 -0.70 0.36
N ASN A 40 17.46 0.15 0.30
CA ASN A 40 16.31 0.09 1.19
C ASN A 40 15.20 -0.85 0.67
N THR A 41 15.13 -1.13 -0.63
CA THR A 41 14.04 -1.91 -1.25
C THR A 41 14.25 -3.43 -1.31
N ARG A 42 14.90 -4.06 -0.32
CA ARG A 42 14.92 -5.54 -0.25
C ARG A 42 14.83 -6.11 1.16
N SER A 43 13.69 -5.88 1.78
CA SER A 43 13.06 -6.81 2.73
C SER A 43 11.90 -7.56 2.06
N VAL A 44 12.01 -7.91 0.78
CA VAL A 44 11.10 -8.87 0.14
C VAL A 44 11.69 -10.26 0.37
N GLY A 45 11.34 -10.86 1.50
CA GLY A 45 11.81 -12.20 1.87
C GLY A 45 11.23 -12.66 3.20
N ALA A 46 10.08 -13.34 3.10
CA ALA A 46 9.51 -14.30 4.05
C ALA A 46 9.25 -13.79 5.48
N GLY A 47 7.96 -13.60 5.76
CA GLY A 47 7.30 -13.68 7.06
C GLY A 47 8.15 -13.52 8.31
N ASP A 48 8.09 -12.34 8.90
CA ASP A 48 7.83 -12.21 10.32
C ASP A 48 7.09 -10.89 10.54
N ALA A 49 5.86 -11.01 11.03
CA ALA A 49 5.02 -9.88 11.39
C ALA A 49 5.46 -9.41 12.78
N GLU A 50 6.53 -8.64 12.86
CA GLU A 50 6.87 -7.90 14.09
C GLU A 50 7.28 -6.46 13.77
N THR A 51 6.50 -5.56 14.38
CA THR A 51 6.80 -4.16 14.71
C THR A 51 7.26 -3.23 13.59
N ASP A 52 6.34 -2.35 13.20
CA ASP A 52 6.73 -0.95 13.12
C ASP A 52 5.54 -0.08 13.56
N GLU A 53 5.86 0.87 14.42
CA GLU A 53 4.96 1.86 15.00
C GLU A 53 4.98 3.08 14.08
N GLY A 54 3.87 3.35 13.41
CA GLY A 54 3.48 4.72 13.08
C GLY A 54 4.44 5.54 12.19
N GLU A 55 5.21 4.94 11.28
CA GLU A 55 5.64 5.69 10.11
C GLU A 55 4.44 5.83 9.16
N ASP A 56 4.10 7.08 8.86
CA ASP A 56 3.15 7.44 7.82
C ASP A 56 3.71 6.97 6.48
N GLU A 57 3.44 5.70 6.17
CA GLU A 57 3.74 5.11 4.88
C GLU A 57 3.21 6.04 3.79
N SER A 58 4.03 6.34 2.79
CA SER A 58 3.58 7.19 1.69
C SER A 58 2.55 6.42 0.86
N ILE A 59 1.65 7.17 0.22
CA ILE A 59 0.62 6.54 -0.60
C ILE A 59 1.28 5.78 -1.77
N GLU A 60 2.30 6.37 -2.38
CA GLU A 60 3.06 5.77 -3.47
C GLU A 60 3.74 4.45 -3.05
N ASP A 61 4.36 4.43 -1.86
CA ASP A 61 5.02 3.23 -1.34
C ASP A 61 4.03 2.10 -1.09
N PHE A 62 2.84 2.42 -0.55
CA PHE A 62 1.79 1.43 -0.33
C PHE A 62 1.36 0.76 -1.64
N PHE A 63 1.02 1.55 -2.65
CA PHE A 63 0.49 1.02 -3.91
C PHE A 63 1.55 0.32 -4.76
N SER A 64 2.83 0.72 -4.65
CA SER A 64 3.94 0.09 -5.39
C SER A 64 4.14 -1.41 -5.07
N ARG A 65 3.62 -1.88 -3.94
CA ARG A 65 3.74 -3.28 -3.49
C ARG A 65 2.78 -4.24 -4.20
N PHE A 66 1.79 -3.70 -4.90
CA PHE A 66 0.70 -4.48 -5.46
C PHE A 66 0.62 -4.25 -6.96
N ASP A 67 0.72 -5.35 -7.72
CA ASP A 67 0.53 -5.34 -9.17
C ASP A 67 -0.84 -5.99 -9.48
N GLN A 68 -1.90 -5.19 -9.37
CA GLN A 68 -3.28 -5.65 -9.55
C GLN A 68 -3.74 -5.35 -10.97
N GLU A 69 -3.86 -6.39 -11.79
CA GLU A 69 -4.30 -6.26 -13.19
C GLU A 69 -5.79 -5.92 -13.30
N LYS A 70 -6.61 -6.34 -12.32
CA LYS A 70 -8.06 -6.22 -12.39
C LYS A 70 -8.53 -4.90 -11.78
N PRO A 71 -9.34 -4.09 -12.50
CA PRO A 71 -9.87 -2.85 -11.96
C PRO A 71 -10.66 -3.04 -10.65
N SER A 72 -11.39 -4.16 -10.52
CA SER A 72 -12.13 -4.48 -9.29
C SER A 72 -11.21 -4.60 -8.07
N ASP A 73 -10.03 -5.17 -8.28
CA ASP A 73 -9.08 -5.45 -7.21
C ASP A 73 -8.32 -4.16 -6.85
N ASN A 74 -8.13 -3.25 -7.82
CA ASN A 74 -7.66 -1.88 -7.57
C ASN A 74 -8.61 -1.08 -6.69
N ALA A 75 -9.93 -1.20 -6.90
CA ALA A 75 -10.89 -0.57 -6.01
C ALA A 75 -10.77 -1.11 -4.57
N LEU A 76 -10.62 -2.43 -4.41
CA LEU A 76 -10.42 -3.04 -3.10
C LEU A 76 -9.09 -2.63 -2.46
N LEU A 77 -8.01 -2.54 -3.23
CA LEU A 77 -6.71 -2.07 -2.76
C LEU A 77 -6.80 -0.63 -2.23
N ILE A 78 -7.48 0.26 -2.94
CA ILE A 78 -7.74 1.62 -2.47
C ILE A 78 -8.56 1.62 -1.17
N THR A 79 -9.55 0.74 -1.03
CA THR A 79 -10.27 0.62 0.25
C THR A 79 -9.39 0.07 1.38
N ALA A 80 -8.41 -0.78 1.07
CA ALA A 80 -7.43 -1.25 2.04
C ALA A 80 -6.54 -0.11 2.54
N TRP A 81 -6.16 0.80 1.64
CA TRP A 81 -5.47 2.04 2.00
C TRP A 81 -6.33 2.93 2.91
N PHE A 82 -7.60 3.17 2.56
CA PHE A 82 -8.48 3.94 3.45
C PHE A 82 -8.64 3.29 4.82
N PHE A 83 -8.69 1.95 4.87
CA PHE A 83 -8.74 1.21 6.12
C PHE A 83 -7.43 1.34 6.95
N SER A 84 -6.26 1.37 6.29
CA SER A 84 -4.98 1.54 6.97
C SER A 84 -4.83 2.93 7.60
N GLN A 85 -5.46 3.94 6.99
CA GLN A 85 -5.41 5.31 7.46
C GLN A 85 -6.51 5.62 8.50
N TYR A 86 -7.76 5.31 8.17
CA TYR A 86 -8.95 5.77 8.91
C TYR A 86 -9.73 4.63 9.59
N GLY A 87 -9.25 3.39 9.51
CA GLY A 87 -9.91 2.24 10.11
C GLY A 87 -11.31 2.00 9.54
N CYS A 88 -12.32 1.97 10.39
CA CYS A 88 -13.70 1.61 10.00
C CYS A 88 -14.57 2.81 9.63
N GLU A 89 -13.97 3.99 9.47
CA GLU A 89 -14.69 5.17 9.04
C GLU A 89 -15.19 5.01 7.60
N GLY A 90 -16.30 5.68 7.30
CA GLY A 90 -16.89 5.65 5.97
C GLY A 90 -16.02 6.38 4.96
N PHE A 91 -15.94 5.84 3.75
CA PHE A 91 -15.38 6.50 2.58
C PHE A 91 -16.42 6.61 1.48
N SER A 92 -16.37 7.70 0.74
CA SER A 92 -17.22 7.97 -0.41
C SER A 92 -16.64 7.35 -1.69
N LEU A 93 -17.49 7.15 -2.69
CA LEU A 93 -17.04 6.69 -4.00
C LEU A 93 -16.12 7.72 -4.69
N ASP A 94 -16.30 9.00 -4.42
CA ASP A 94 -15.50 10.07 -5.01
C ASP A 94 -14.09 10.12 -4.43
N GLU A 95 -13.93 9.82 -3.14
CA GLU A 95 -12.61 9.64 -2.53
C GLU A 95 -11.85 8.49 -3.19
N ILE A 96 -12.50 7.36 -3.47
CA ILE A 96 -11.87 6.25 -4.21
C ILE A 96 -11.42 6.70 -5.60
N ARG A 97 -12.26 7.44 -6.32
CA ARG A 97 -11.93 7.97 -7.66
C ARG A 97 -10.78 8.97 -7.62
N LEU A 98 -10.75 9.84 -6.61
CA LEU A 98 -9.69 10.82 -6.44
C LEU A 98 -8.37 10.11 -6.17
N THR A 99 -8.35 9.17 -5.22
CA THR A 99 -7.16 8.39 -4.90
C THR A 99 -6.68 7.59 -6.10
N ALA A 100 -7.58 6.90 -6.82
CA ALA A 100 -7.22 6.16 -8.03
C ALA A 100 -6.50 7.05 -9.06
N ARG A 101 -7.00 8.26 -9.29
CA ARG A 101 -6.37 9.23 -10.21
C ARG A 101 -5.02 9.71 -9.69
N GLN A 102 -4.89 9.94 -8.39
CA GLN A 102 -3.63 10.36 -7.77
C GLN A 102 -2.53 9.30 -7.94
N VAL A 103 -2.88 8.02 -7.77
CA VAL A 103 -1.92 6.91 -7.85
C VAL A 103 -1.82 6.27 -9.25
N GLY A 104 -2.58 6.77 -10.23
CA GLY A 104 -2.57 6.26 -11.60
C GLY A 104 -3.21 4.88 -11.79
N LEU A 105 -4.09 4.45 -10.88
CA LEU A 105 -4.77 3.15 -10.98
C LEU A 105 -6.07 3.23 -11.78
N THR A 106 -6.30 2.21 -12.60
CA THR A 106 -7.58 2.03 -13.31
C THR A 106 -8.58 1.31 -12.42
N ILE A 107 -9.76 1.90 -12.23
CA ILE A 107 -10.85 1.37 -11.40
C ILE A 107 -12.13 1.19 -12.23
N PRO A 108 -13.06 0.32 -11.81
CA PRO A 108 -14.33 0.11 -12.51
C PRO A 108 -15.20 1.37 -12.45
N GLU A 109 -15.99 1.59 -13.50
CA GLU A 109 -16.96 2.69 -13.57
C GLU A 109 -18.00 2.60 -12.43
N ARG A 110 -18.48 1.37 -12.17
CA ARG A 110 -19.50 1.05 -11.16
C ARG A 110 -18.89 0.56 -9.85
N ILE A 111 -18.09 1.40 -9.21
CA ILE A 111 -17.45 1.12 -7.90
C ILE A 111 -18.47 0.66 -6.85
N GLU A 112 -19.65 1.27 -6.84
CA GLU A 112 -20.74 0.90 -5.92
C GLU A 112 -21.09 -0.60 -6.02
N MET A 113 -21.21 -1.11 -7.25
CA MET A 113 -21.53 -2.52 -7.48
C MET A 113 -20.37 -3.40 -7.07
N THR A 114 -19.14 -3.01 -7.38
CA THR A 114 -17.93 -3.75 -6.96
C THR A 114 -17.91 -3.93 -5.45
N LEU A 115 -18.08 -2.85 -4.67
CA LEU A 115 -18.09 -2.90 -3.22
C LEU A 115 -19.31 -3.64 -2.65
N ALA A 116 -20.48 -3.48 -3.25
CA ALA A 116 -21.69 -4.17 -2.83
C ALA A 116 -21.63 -5.69 -3.10
N SER A 117 -20.99 -6.10 -4.20
CA SER A 117 -20.78 -7.51 -4.56
C SER A 117 -19.57 -8.15 -3.88
N ALA A 118 -18.72 -7.35 -3.23
CA ALA A 118 -17.51 -7.85 -2.60
C ALA A 118 -17.88 -8.69 -1.36
N ALA A 119 -17.81 -10.01 -1.53
CA ALA A 119 -18.07 -10.98 -0.48
C ALA A 119 -17.00 -12.07 -0.46
N ARG A 120 -16.71 -12.60 0.73
CA ARG A 120 -15.86 -13.78 0.95
C ARG A 120 -16.57 -14.73 1.90
N ASP A 121 -16.54 -16.01 1.57
CA ASP A 121 -17.23 -17.05 2.33
C ASP A 121 -18.72 -16.73 2.59
N GLY A 122 -19.38 -16.18 1.57
CA GLY A 122 -20.79 -15.77 1.63
C GLY A 122 -21.08 -14.53 2.49
N ARG A 123 -20.05 -13.83 2.98
CA ARG A 123 -20.19 -12.64 3.84
C ARG A 123 -19.67 -11.39 3.15
N ASN A 124 -20.47 -10.32 3.23
CA ASN A 124 -20.14 -9.03 2.63
C ASN A 124 -18.97 -8.36 3.35
N LEU A 125 -18.01 -7.85 2.56
CA LEU A 125 -16.84 -7.15 3.07
C LEU A 125 -17.15 -5.70 3.43
N PHE A 126 -18.14 -5.09 2.77
CA PHE A 126 -18.52 -3.69 2.98
C PHE A 126 -20.01 -3.56 3.27
N GLN A 127 -20.36 -2.48 3.96
CA GLN A 127 -21.73 -2.07 4.23
C GLN A 127 -21.91 -0.59 3.88
N LYS A 128 -23.12 -0.21 3.50
CA LYS A 128 -23.45 1.20 3.24
C LYS A 128 -23.44 1.98 4.56
N ALA A 129 -22.78 3.14 4.56
CA ALA A 129 -22.61 4.01 5.72
C ALA A 129 -23.32 5.37 5.55
N GLY A 130 -24.19 5.49 4.55
CA GLY A 130 -24.88 6.72 4.18
C GLY A 130 -25.02 6.83 2.66
N ARG A 131 -25.47 8.00 2.19
CA ARG A 131 -25.61 8.27 0.75
C ARG A 131 -24.23 8.24 0.08
N GLY A 132 -23.98 7.24 -0.77
CA GLY A 132 -22.72 7.10 -1.51
C GLY A 132 -21.49 6.77 -0.65
N LYS A 133 -21.67 6.43 0.64
CA LYS A 133 -20.58 6.07 1.55
C LYS A 133 -20.61 4.58 1.86
N PHE A 134 -19.43 3.98 1.94
CA PHE A 134 -19.20 2.59 2.32
C PHE A 134 -18.24 2.53 3.50
N LYS A 135 -18.40 1.52 4.35
CA LYS A 135 -17.43 1.19 5.40
C LYS A 135 -17.18 -0.31 5.43
N PRO A 136 -15.99 -0.77 5.83
CA PRO A 136 -15.73 -2.18 6.04
C PRO A 136 -16.66 -2.77 7.11
N THR A 137 -17.07 -4.02 6.92
CA THR A 137 -17.66 -4.84 7.99
C THR A 137 -16.56 -5.48 8.82
N VAL A 138 -16.87 -6.08 9.96
CA VAL A 138 -15.88 -6.83 10.76
C VAL A 138 -15.19 -7.93 9.94
N PHE A 139 -15.93 -8.58 9.02
CA PHE A 139 -15.36 -9.54 8.08
C PHE A 139 -14.48 -8.88 7.02
N GLY A 140 -14.92 -7.73 6.50
CA GLY A 140 -14.12 -6.87 5.64
C GLY A 140 -12.78 -6.50 6.26
N GLU A 141 -12.77 -6.07 7.52
CA GLU A 141 -11.53 -5.74 8.23
C GLU A 141 -10.59 -6.95 8.27
N GLY A 142 -11.10 -8.13 8.64
CA GLY A 142 -10.31 -9.36 8.67
C GLY A 142 -9.74 -9.71 7.30
N TYR A 143 -10.53 -9.52 6.23
CA TYR A 143 -10.08 -9.73 4.86
C TYR A 143 -9.01 -8.74 4.43
N LEU A 144 -9.20 -7.44 4.69
CA LEU A 144 -8.27 -6.39 4.30
C LEU A 144 -6.92 -6.57 5.00
N LYS A 145 -6.93 -6.82 6.32
CA LYS A 145 -5.72 -7.12 7.11
C LYS A 145 -4.94 -8.31 6.54
N LYS A 146 -5.64 -9.40 6.20
CA LYS A 146 -4.98 -10.62 5.71
C LYS A 146 -4.49 -10.50 4.27
N THR A 147 -5.28 -9.87 3.40
CA THR A 147 -5.01 -9.82 1.96
C THR A 147 -3.97 -8.78 1.60
N TYR A 148 -4.03 -7.61 2.24
CA TYR A 148 -3.16 -6.47 1.93
C TYR A 148 -2.13 -6.18 3.03
N ASN A 149 -2.06 -7.04 4.06
CA ASN A 149 -1.16 -6.87 5.21
C ASN A 149 -1.25 -5.49 5.89
N VAL A 150 -2.44 -4.89 5.90
CA VAL A 150 -2.68 -3.57 6.50
C VAL A 150 -3.11 -3.66 7.96
N LYS A 151 -2.75 -2.67 8.76
CA LYS A 151 -3.27 -2.50 10.13
C LYS A 151 -4.51 -1.60 10.11
N LYS A 152 -5.26 -1.55 11.21
CA LYS A 152 -6.42 -0.65 11.33
C LYS A 152 -5.92 0.75 11.65
N GLY A 153 -6.29 1.72 10.82
CA GLY A 153 -5.99 3.12 11.06
C GLY A 153 -6.74 3.72 12.24
N THR A 154 -6.18 4.78 12.81
CA THR A 154 -6.72 5.51 13.96
C THR A 154 -6.97 6.99 13.65
N ARG A 155 -6.64 7.45 12.42
CA ARG A 155 -6.87 8.84 12.01
C ARG A 155 -8.37 9.07 11.91
N LYS A 156 -8.83 10.14 12.56
CA LYS A 156 -10.20 10.61 12.38
C LYS A 156 -10.27 11.41 11.10
N LYS A 157 -11.21 11.11 10.20
CA LYS A 157 -11.56 12.07 9.15
C LYS A 157 -12.19 13.28 9.83
N MET A 158 -11.59 14.44 9.62
CA MET A 158 -12.28 15.68 9.88
C MET A 158 -13.44 15.72 8.89
N GLU A 159 -14.66 15.47 9.38
CA GLU A 159 -15.87 15.69 8.59
C GLU A 159 -15.88 17.16 8.20
N SER A 160 -15.59 17.44 6.93
CA SER A 160 -15.90 18.74 6.35
C SER A 160 -17.42 18.82 6.37
N SER A 161 -17.97 19.49 7.39
CA SER A 161 -19.39 19.81 7.43
C SER A 161 -19.71 20.62 6.17
N GLU A 162 -20.64 20.10 5.37
CA GLU A 162 -21.22 20.78 4.21
C GLU A 162 -21.83 22.13 4.58
#